data_AF-A0A3C0WDQ3-F1
#
_entry.id   AF-A0A3C0WDQ3-F1
#
_cell.length_a   1.000
_cell.length_b   1.000
_cell.length_c   1.000
_cell.angle_alpha   90.00
_cell.angle_beta   90.00
_cell.angle_gamma   90.00
#
_symmetry.space_group_name_H-M   'P 1'
#
loop_
_entity.id
_entity.type
_entity.pdbx_description
1 polymer ?
#
loop_
_entity_poly.entity_id
_entity_poly.type
_entity_poly.pdbx_seq_one_letter_code
_entity_poly.pdbx_strand_id
1 'polypeptide(L)'
;MIPRWLRNSFPYLAIGILLAGLGYAISFGQLEPADFTYNNGAEIKTVDPALATGSPEGRIINGLFEGLLRNMPTGTEPDETNSIPLRPVTMGMADTFEISEDGKTYTFHIRESATWSNGDTVTAEDFRWSWQRMLHPETGSEYVYQLYSIEGALQYNTGAIELGEIVEVEHGERQTKTELFPRASISRGKLVAHGTWSAANGVVWAEASATDSASGSHGHGDSEQEGDTPIEVYKVTVYSSDHILDELDLSGDSHEMLFIKHTDDQEIPESIAGEYTRCFHVLPDFQSTVGLKVSGSDQRILSVQLVEPTPYFLDLVAFYPLYPVHRKTVETHGAMGWTKQENIVTNGPFLLHDRRIRDRIRLVKNPMYWNA
;
A
#
# COMPACT_ATOMS: atom_id res chain seq x y z
N MET A 1 -66.86 0.28 2.93
CA MET A 1 -66.86 1.42 3.88
C MET A 1 -65.96 1.06 5.06
N ILE A 2 -64.90 1.82 5.29
CA ILE A 2 -64.00 1.57 6.44
C ILE A 2 -64.76 1.91 7.75
N PRO A 3 -64.73 1.05 8.79
CA PRO A 3 -65.41 1.32 10.05
C PRO A 3 -64.97 2.64 10.69
N ARG A 4 -65.94 3.42 11.22
CA ARG A 4 -65.69 4.73 11.84
C ARG A 4 -64.64 4.69 12.95
N TRP A 5 -64.61 3.63 13.75
CA TRP A 5 -63.63 3.46 14.81
C TRP A 5 -62.21 3.34 14.26
N LEU A 6 -62.01 2.57 13.17
CA LEU A 6 -60.71 2.37 12.54
C LEU A 6 -60.17 3.67 11.91
N ARG A 7 -61.05 4.48 11.33
CA ARG A 7 -60.70 5.82 10.80
C ARG A 7 -60.29 6.80 11.91
N ASN A 8 -60.92 6.73 13.07
CA ASN A 8 -60.58 7.58 14.21
C ASN A 8 -59.32 7.10 14.94
N SER A 9 -58.97 5.81 14.86
CA SER A 9 -57.74 5.24 15.45
C SER A 9 -56.47 5.55 14.65
N PHE A 10 -56.58 5.78 13.34
CA PHE A 10 -55.45 6.05 12.46
C PHE A 10 -54.52 7.20 12.90
N PRO A 11 -55.01 8.41 13.27
CA PRO A 11 -54.13 9.49 13.71
C PRO A 11 -53.36 9.13 15.00
N TYR A 12 -53.97 8.39 15.92
CA TYR A 12 -53.29 7.96 17.15
C TYR A 12 -52.23 6.88 16.86
N LEU A 13 -52.50 5.97 15.92
CA LEU A 13 -51.50 5.00 15.46
C LEU A 13 -50.33 5.70 14.75
N ALA A 14 -50.61 6.69 13.90
CA ALA A 14 -49.59 7.48 13.21
C ALA A 14 -48.71 8.26 14.21
N ILE A 15 -49.32 8.87 15.24
CA ILE A 15 -48.58 9.52 16.33
C ILE A 15 -47.75 8.49 17.11
N GLY A 16 -48.30 7.32 17.42
CA GLY A 16 -47.59 6.24 18.09
C GLY A 16 -46.36 5.77 17.31
N ILE A 17 -46.48 5.61 15.98
CA ILE A 17 -45.36 5.27 15.09
C ILE A 17 -44.34 6.40 15.02
N LEU A 18 -44.77 7.67 14.95
CA LEU A 18 -43.88 8.82 14.97
C LEU A 18 -43.10 8.93 16.29
N LEU A 19 -43.77 8.74 17.43
CA LEU A 19 -43.13 8.76 18.75
C LEU A 19 -42.19 7.58 18.94
N ALA A 20 -42.56 6.38 18.45
CA ALA A 20 -41.67 5.22 18.45
C ALA A 20 -40.46 5.43 17.54
N GLY A 21 -40.66 6.02 16.35
CA GLY A 21 -39.57 6.38 15.43
C GLY A 21 -38.66 7.46 16.00
N LEU A 22 -39.20 8.45 16.70
CA LEU A 22 -38.44 9.48 17.40
C LEU A 22 -37.67 8.90 18.59
N GLY A 23 -38.31 8.05 19.40
CA GLY A 23 -37.66 7.35 20.50
C GLY A 23 -36.52 6.44 20.01
N TYR A 24 -36.74 5.72 18.90
CA TYR A 24 -35.70 4.95 18.22
C TYR A 24 -34.57 5.84 17.69
N ALA A 25 -34.88 6.98 17.07
CA ALA A 25 -33.89 7.94 16.59
C ALA A 25 -33.05 8.55 17.71
N ILE A 26 -33.64 8.81 18.88
CA ILE A 26 -32.93 9.30 20.08
C ILE A 26 -32.12 8.17 20.75
N SER A 27 -32.51 6.92 20.56
CA SER A 27 -31.80 5.75 21.12
C SER A 27 -30.49 5.41 20.42
N PHE A 28 -30.20 5.99 19.24
CA PHE A 28 -28.86 5.90 18.66
C PHE A 28 -27.89 6.56 19.63
N GLY A 29 -27.04 5.73 20.26
CA GLY A 29 -26.08 6.15 21.28
C GLY A 29 -25.38 7.43 20.86
N GLN A 30 -25.65 8.51 21.61
CA GLN A 30 -24.86 9.72 21.53
C GLN A 30 -23.51 9.37 22.13
N LEU A 31 -22.46 9.43 21.32
CA LEU A 31 -21.10 9.44 21.87
C LEU A 31 -21.01 10.60 22.85
N GLU A 32 -20.29 10.41 23.94
CA GLU A 32 -19.96 11.50 24.85
C GLU A 32 -19.36 12.67 24.05
N PRO A 33 -19.62 13.93 24.47
CA PRO A 33 -19.03 15.10 23.87
C PRO A 33 -17.51 14.95 23.75
N ALA A 34 -16.95 15.42 22.64
CA ALA A 34 -15.51 15.42 22.45
C ALA A 34 -14.87 16.53 23.28
N ASP A 35 -13.65 16.32 23.76
CA ASP A 35 -12.83 17.40 24.32
C ASP A 35 -12.51 18.48 23.27
N PHE A 36 -12.35 18.06 22.01
CA PHE A 36 -12.11 18.95 20.87
C PHE A 36 -12.88 18.45 19.64
N THR A 37 -13.55 19.37 18.95
CA THR A 37 -14.27 19.10 17.70
C THR A 37 -13.88 20.13 16.66
N TYR A 38 -13.57 19.68 15.45
CA TYR A 38 -13.32 20.53 14.31
C TYR A 38 -14.03 20.00 13.07
N ASN A 39 -14.25 20.87 12.08
CA ASN A 39 -14.81 20.48 10.80
C ASN A 39 -13.70 19.98 9.87
N ASN A 40 -13.71 18.69 9.50
CA ASN A 40 -12.74 18.12 8.56
C ASN A 40 -13.04 18.45 7.08
N GLY A 41 -14.13 19.14 6.80
CA GLY A 41 -14.57 19.51 5.46
C GLY A 41 -15.37 18.39 4.80
N ALA A 42 -14.71 17.60 3.95
CA ALA A 42 -15.35 16.53 3.18
C ALA A 42 -15.24 15.16 3.88
N GLU A 43 -16.14 14.23 3.52
CA GLU A 43 -16.01 12.81 3.89
C GLU A 43 -14.74 12.22 3.29
N ILE A 44 -13.97 11.49 4.09
CA ILE A 44 -12.75 10.82 3.63
C ILE A 44 -13.09 9.56 2.84
N LYS A 45 -12.29 9.23 1.82
CA LYS A 45 -12.44 7.97 1.08
C LYS A 45 -11.89 6.79 1.86
N THR A 46 -10.70 6.95 2.44
CA THR A 46 -9.97 5.89 3.14
C THR A 46 -9.06 6.47 4.23
N VAL A 47 -8.62 5.61 5.15
CA VAL A 47 -7.53 5.91 6.10
C VAL A 47 -6.27 5.10 5.78
N ASP A 48 -6.25 4.40 4.64
CA ASP A 48 -5.08 3.71 4.10
C ASP A 48 -4.09 4.74 3.54
N PRO A 49 -2.89 4.89 4.14
CA PRO A 49 -1.89 5.86 3.70
C PRO A 49 -1.53 5.75 2.22
N ALA A 50 -1.40 4.53 1.69
CA ALA A 50 -0.95 4.31 0.31
C ALA A 50 -2.02 4.66 -0.75
N LEU A 51 -3.30 4.71 -0.36
CA LEU A 51 -4.44 4.95 -1.26
C LEU A 51 -5.08 6.34 -1.09
N ALA A 52 -4.77 7.03 0.00
CA ALA A 52 -5.30 8.36 0.27
C ALA A 52 -4.62 9.43 -0.59
N THR A 53 -5.42 10.37 -1.12
CA THR A 53 -4.92 11.45 -1.99
C THR A 53 -5.29 12.87 -1.54
N GLY A 54 -6.22 13.00 -0.60
CA GLY A 54 -6.79 14.28 -0.19
C GLY A 54 -6.24 14.81 1.13
N SER A 55 -6.34 16.13 1.30
CA SER A 55 -6.05 16.76 2.59
C SER A 55 -7.01 16.32 3.73
N PRO A 56 -8.32 16.07 3.50
CA PRO A 56 -9.20 15.54 4.55
C PRO A 56 -8.74 14.19 5.10
N GLU A 57 -8.27 13.29 4.25
CA GLU A 57 -7.66 12.01 4.61
C GLU A 57 -6.38 12.23 5.41
N GLY A 58 -5.45 13.04 4.88
CA GLY A 58 -4.16 13.31 5.51
C GLY A 58 -4.28 13.84 6.93
N ARG A 59 -5.28 14.67 7.24
CA ARG A 59 -5.54 15.15 8.62
C ARG A 59 -5.88 14.04 9.59
N ILE A 60 -6.64 13.03 9.14
CA ILE A 60 -7.00 11.88 9.95
C ILE A 60 -5.83 10.90 10.03
N ILE A 61 -5.16 10.64 8.91
CA ILE A 61 -4.01 9.74 8.83
C ILE A 61 -2.87 10.23 9.72
N ASN A 62 -2.58 11.54 9.77
CA ASN A 62 -1.57 12.11 10.68
C ASN A 62 -1.92 11.94 12.17
N GLY A 63 -3.19 11.73 12.51
CA GLY A 63 -3.61 11.38 13.87
C GLY A 63 -3.48 9.88 14.16
N LEU A 64 -3.70 9.04 13.15
CA LEU A 64 -3.70 7.59 13.28
C LEU A 64 -2.30 6.99 13.16
N PHE A 65 -1.51 7.44 12.20
CA PHE A 65 -0.20 6.90 11.86
C PHE A 65 0.89 7.98 11.96
N GLU A 66 2.13 7.54 12.09
CA GLU A 66 3.30 8.42 12.08
C GLU A 66 4.45 7.77 11.29
N GLY A 67 5.12 8.57 10.45
CA GLY A 67 6.25 8.15 9.63
C GLY A 67 7.58 8.12 10.37
N LEU A 68 8.68 7.96 9.62
CA LEU A 68 10.05 8.06 10.17
C LEU A 68 10.26 9.44 10.81
N LEU A 69 9.81 10.46 10.08
CA LEU A 69 9.77 11.85 10.51
C LEU A 69 8.32 12.35 10.51
N ARG A 70 8.11 13.57 11.02
CA ARG A 70 6.81 14.23 11.02
C ARG A 70 6.91 15.72 10.79
N ASN A 71 5.91 16.25 10.11
CA ASN A 71 5.74 17.68 9.87
C ASN A 71 5.14 18.35 11.11
N MET A 72 5.87 19.30 11.70
CA MET A 72 5.40 20.06 12.88
C MET A 72 5.47 21.56 12.60
N PRO A 73 4.49 22.34 13.10
CA PRO A 73 4.57 23.80 13.07
C PRO A 73 5.86 24.28 13.72
N THR A 74 6.59 25.19 13.08
CA THR A 74 7.81 25.78 13.67
C THR A 74 7.58 26.97 14.58
N GLY A 75 6.33 27.37 14.72
CA GLY A 75 5.89 28.41 15.62
C GLY A 75 4.38 28.56 15.55
N THR A 76 3.87 29.59 16.20
CA THR A 76 2.45 29.97 16.16
C THR A 76 2.19 31.11 15.18
N GLU A 77 3.24 31.76 14.68
CA GLU A 77 3.13 32.92 13.81
C GLU A 77 3.06 32.50 12.34
N PRO A 78 2.08 33.00 11.57
CA PRO A 78 2.02 32.78 10.13
C PRO A 78 3.18 33.47 9.39
N ASP A 79 3.60 32.90 8.27
CA ASP A 79 4.50 33.52 7.30
C ASP A 79 3.80 34.58 6.43
N GLU A 80 4.53 35.15 5.47
CA GLU A 80 4.01 36.17 4.54
C GLU A 80 2.83 35.68 3.68
N THR A 81 2.63 34.36 3.58
CA THR A 81 1.47 33.74 2.90
C THR A 81 0.30 33.44 3.85
N ASN A 82 0.40 33.89 5.10
CA ASN A 82 -0.55 33.59 6.18
C ASN A 82 -0.64 32.08 6.48
N SER A 83 0.45 31.35 6.27
CA SER A 83 0.57 29.91 6.55
C SER A 83 1.62 29.67 7.64
N ILE A 84 1.43 28.68 8.51
CA ILE A 84 2.47 28.31 9.48
C ILE A 84 3.42 27.30 8.81
N PRO A 85 4.72 27.59 8.67
CA PRO A 85 5.66 26.65 8.08
C PRO A 85 5.75 25.37 8.92
N LEU A 86 5.79 24.22 8.23
CA LEU A 86 5.91 22.90 8.86
C LEU A 86 7.36 22.38 8.90
N ARG A 87 8.35 23.27 8.72
CA ARG A 87 9.77 22.95 8.54
C ARG A 87 10.69 23.65 9.54
N PRO A 88 11.64 22.94 10.18
CA PRO A 88 12.12 21.63 9.74
C PRO A 88 11.22 20.48 10.22
N VAL A 89 11.24 19.39 9.46
CA VAL A 89 10.68 18.11 9.90
C VAL A 89 11.31 17.69 11.22
N THR A 90 10.53 17.03 12.07
CA THR A 90 10.98 16.55 13.38
C THR A 90 10.98 15.03 13.42
N MET A 91 11.69 14.47 14.39
CA MET A 91 11.74 13.02 14.61
C MET A 91 10.34 12.45 14.90
N GLY A 92 9.96 11.40 14.16
CA GLY A 92 8.73 10.63 14.33
C GLY A 92 9.06 9.27 14.95
N MET A 93 8.81 8.18 14.22
CA MET A 93 9.18 6.82 14.62
C MET A 93 10.69 6.58 14.65
N ALA A 94 11.47 7.36 13.89
CA ALA A 94 12.93 7.39 14.04
C ALA A 94 13.34 8.36 15.16
N ASP A 95 14.39 8.05 15.92
CA ASP A 95 15.00 9.01 16.86
C ASP A 95 16.21 9.75 16.28
N THR A 96 16.89 9.12 15.33
CA THR A 96 18.07 9.65 14.64
C THR A 96 18.08 9.22 13.17
N PHE A 97 18.78 9.98 12.34
CA PHE A 97 19.14 9.57 10.99
C PHE A 97 20.50 10.14 10.58
N GLU A 98 21.11 9.49 9.62
CA GLU A 98 22.40 9.87 9.01
C GLU A 98 22.23 10.03 7.51
N ILE A 99 23.01 10.92 6.91
CA ILE A 99 23.07 11.13 5.45
C ILE A 99 24.52 10.95 5.03
N SER A 100 24.78 10.14 3.99
CA SER A 100 26.11 9.97 3.41
C SER A 100 26.68 11.26 2.83
N GLU A 101 28.00 11.34 2.67
CA GLU A 101 28.68 12.51 2.11
C GLU A 101 28.21 12.88 0.69
N ASP A 102 27.84 11.88 -0.11
CA ASP A 102 27.31 12.08 -1.46
C ASP A 102 25.81 12.45 -1.47
N GLY A 103 25.14 12.45 -0.31
CA GLY A 103 23.73 12.80 -0.17
C GLY A 103 22.74 11.78 -0.71
N LYS A 104 23.19 10.55 -1.01
CA LYS A 104 22.36 9.51 -1.63
C LYS A 104 21.88 8.42 -0.68
N THR A 105 22.59 8.18 0.43
CA THR A 105 22.22 7.15 1.40
C THR A 105 21.68 7.80 2.66
N TYR A 106 20.45 7.45 3.04
CA TYR A 106 19.81 7.87 4.28
C TYR A 106 19.66 6.66 5.19
N THR A 107 20.14 6.75 6.43
CA THR A 107 20.04 5.67 7.41
C THR A 107 19.22 6.15 8.60
N PHE A 108 18.07 5.52 8.84
CA PHE A 108 17.16 5.87 9.94
C PHE A 108 17.24 4.81 11.04
N HIS A 109 17.29 5.28 12.28
CA HIS A 109 17.23 4.43 13.47
C HIS A 109 15.86 4.55 14.12
N ILE A 110 15.08 3.46 14.09
CA ILE A 110 13.74 3.41 14.66
C ILE A 110 13.85 3.28 16.18
N ARG A 111 13.03 4.07 16.88
CA ARG A 111 12.99 4.10 18.35
C ARG A 111 12.74 2.71 18.93
N GLU A 112 13.45 2.39 20.01
CA GLU A 112 13.17 1.17 20.80
C GLU A 112 11.74 1.15 21.36
N SER A 113 11.22 2.33 21.72
CA SER A 113 9.87 2.53 22.26
C SER A 113 8.76 2.58 21.20
N ALA A 114 9.09 2.46 19.90
CA ALA A 114 8.09 2.48 18.85
C ALA A 114 7.23 1.21 18.91
N THR A 115 5.94 1.37 19.20
CA THR A 115 4.98 0.27 19.27
C THR A 115 3.73 0.59 18.47
N TRP A 116 3.16 -0.46 17.90
CA TRP A 116 1.82 -0.47 17.37
C TRP A 116 0.80 -0.45 18.51
N SER A 117 -0.40 0.05 18.24
CA SER A 117 -1.51 0.12 19.21
C SER A 117 -1.97 -1.24 19.76
N ASN A 118 -1.60 -2.35 19.12
CA ASN A 118 -1.85 -3.70 19.60
C ASN A 118 -0.71 -4.25 20.50
N GLY A 119 0.37 -3.49 20.70
CA GLY A 119 1.53 -3.88 21.50
C GLY A 119 2.68 -4.49 20.70
N ASP A 120 2.51 -4.76 19.41
CA ASP A 120 3.61 -5.21 18.56
C ASP A 120 4.65 -4.10 18.38
N THR A 121 5.91 -4.47 18.20
CA THR A 121 7.00 -3.52 17.97
C THR A 121 6.94 -2.98 16.54
N VAL A 122 7.14 -1.67 16.36
CA VAL A 122 7.37 -1.07 15.04
C VAL A 122 8.83 -1.28 14.65
N THR A 123 9.06 -1.80 13.45
CA THR A 123 10.39 -2.13 12.91
C THR A 123 10.65 -1.46 11.57
N ALA A 124 11.89 -1.51 11.07
CA ALA A 124 12.25 -1.01 9.74
C ALA A 124 11.59 -1.84 8.63
N GLU A 125 11.26 -3.10 8.93
CA GLU A 125 10.54 -3.96 8.01
C GLU A 125 9.11 -3.47 7.76
N ASP A 126 8.45 -2.85 8.74
CA ASP A 126 7.11 -2.27 8.54
C ASP A 126 7.15 -1.14 7.50
N PHE A 127 8.19 -0.32 7.51
CA PHE A 127 8.42 0.74 6.52
C PHE A 127 8.78 0.16 5.16
N ARG A 128 9.77 -0.75 5.10
CA ARG A 128 10.19 -1.41 3.86
C ARG A 128 9.02 -2.09 3.17
N TRP A 129 8.24 -2.86 3.93
CA TRP A 129 7.06 -3.57 3.43
C TRP A 129 5.95 -2.60 2.99
N SER A 130 5.69 -1.53 3.75
CA SER A 130 4.67 -0.54 3.38
C SER A 130 5.03 0.21 2.10
N TRP A 131 6.32 0.51 1.89
CA TRP A 131 6.80 1.15 0.67
C TRP A 131 6.84 0.17 -0.51
N GLN A 132 7.17 -1.10 -0.30
CA GLN A 132 6.97 -2.16 -1.29
C GLN A 132 5.51 -2.20 -1.73
N ARG A 133 4.59 -2.25 -0.76
CA ARG A 133 3.14 -2.23 -0.98
C ARG A 133 2.71 -1.02 -1.80
N MET A 134 3.22 0.16 -1.50
CA MET A 134 2.93 1.36 -2.28
C MET A 134 3.47 1.28 -3.71
N LEU A 135 4.63 0.63 -3.91
CA LEU A 135 5.35 0.58 -5.19
C LEU A 135 4.78 -0.38 -6.21
N HIS A 136 4.40 -1.60 -5.85
CA HIS A 136 3.94 -2.56 -6.87
C HIS A 136 2.60 -2.13 -7.54
N PRO A 137 2.40 -2.53 -8.81
CA PRO A 137 1.33 -1.99 -9.64
C PRO A 137 -0.10 -2.16 -9.10
N GLU A 138 -0.40 -3.28 -8.45
CA GLU A 138 -1.77 -3.62 -8.04
C GLU A 138 -2.34 -2.75 -6.91
N THR A 139 -1.48 -2.15 -6.10
CA THR A 139 -1.96 -1.22 -5.07
C THR A 139 -2.59 0.01 -5.72
N GLY A 140 -2.13 0.42 -6.91
CA GLY A 140 -2.69 1.57 -7.62
C GLY A 140 -2.55 2.88 -6.84
N SER A 141 -1.46 3.04 -6.09
CA SER A 141 -1.19 4.26 -5.33
C SER A 141 -0.97 5.45 -6.27
N GLU A 142 -1.83 6.47 -6.21
CA GLU A 142 -1.66 7.69 -7.02
C GLU A 142 -0.40 8.48 -6.63
N TYR A 143 0.09 8.31 -5.40
CA TYR A 143 1.30 8.97 -4.90
C TYR A 143 2.58 8.14 -5.09
N VAL A 144 2.53 6.99 -5.77
CA VAL A 144 3.66 6.07 -5.92
C VAL A 144 4.95 6.76 -6.40
N TYR A 145 4.81 7.79 -7.24
CA TYR A 145 5.92 8.57 -7.78
C TYR A 145 6.79 9.27 -6.71
N GLN A 146 6.27 9.45 -5.49
CA GLN A 146 7.04 9.99 -4.36
C GLN A 146 8.22 9.09 -3.96
N LEU A 147 8.19 7.79 -4.31
CA LEU A 147 9.26 6.83 -4.03
C LEU A 147 10.26 6.69 -5.19
N TYR A 148 10.05 7.33 -6.35
CA TYR A 148 10.90 7.12 -7.53
C TYR A 148 12.33 7.66 -7.43
N SER A 149 12.63 8.50 -6.43
CA SER A 149 14.01 8.88 -6.12
C SER A 149 14.83 7.74 -5.51
N ILE A 150 14.17 6.71 -4.98
CA ILE A 150 14.82 5.50 -4.45
C ILE A 150 15.30 4.64 -5.63
N GLU A 151 16.52 4.13 -5.51
CA GLU A 151 17.10 3.23 -6.52
C GLU A 151 16.16 2.04 -6.80
N GLY A 152 15.96 1.73 -8.08
CA GLY A 152 15.11 0.63 -8.53
C GLY A 152 13.59 0.80 -8.35
N ALA A 153 13.12 1.83 -7.64
CA ALA A 153 11.69 1.97 -7.31
C ALA A 153 10.79 2.17 -8.54
N LEU A 154 11.21 3.02 -9.49
CA LEU A 154 10.48 3.20 -10.75
C LEU A 154 10.49 1.92 -11.60
N GLN A 155 11.63 1.22 -11.66
CA GLN A 155 11.77 -0.05 -12.39
C GLN A 155 10.81 -1.09 -11.84
N TYR A 156 10.77 -1.24 -10.51
CA TYR A 156 9.86 -2.15 -9.82
C TYR A 156 8.39 -1.82 -10.04
N ASN A 157 7.98 -0.55 -9.86
CA ASN A 157 6.59 -0.14 -10.06
C ASN A 157 6.11 -0.34 -11.51
N THR A 158 6.98 -0.09 -12.48
CA THR A 158 6.62 -0.22 -13.91
C THR A 158 6.70 -1.66 -14.42
N GLY A 159 7.24 -2.59 -13.62
CA GLY A 159 7.51 -3.96 -14.07
C GLY A 159 8.55 -4.03 -15.19
N ALA A 160 9.44 -3.05 -15.28
CA ALA A 160 10.47 -3.01 -16.31
C ALA A 160 11.55 -4.06 -16.01
N ILE A 161 11.59 -5.12 -16.81
CA ILE A 161 12.50 -6.26 -16.65
C ILE A 161 13.36 -6.46 -17.91
N GLU A 162 14.62 -6.82 -17.70
CA GLU A 162 15.57 -7.16 -18.76
C GLU A 162 16.01 -8.64 -18.66
N LEU A 163 16.42 -9.20 -19.80
CA LEU A 163 16.91 -10.58 -19.84
C LEU A 163 18.15 -10.72 -18.96
N GLY A 164 18.12 -11.70 -18.07
CA GLY A 164 19.18 -11.99 -17.12
C GLY A 164 19.05 -11.29 -15.77
N GLU A 165 18.06 -10.42 -15.58
CA GLU A 165 17.74 -9.87 -14.26
C GLU A 165 17.10 -10.90 -13.34
N ILE A 166 17.18 -10.65 -12.03
CA ILE A 166 16.44 -11.41 -11.03
C ILE A 166 15.04 -10.81 -10.94
N VAL A 167 14.04 -11.68 -11.06
CA VAL A 167 12.62 -11.35 -11.02
C VAL A 167 11.92 -12.11 -9.91
N GLU A 168 10.87 -11.50 -9.38
CA GLU A 168 9.86 -12.15 -8.54
C GLU A 168 8.61 -12.41 -9.38
N VAL A 169 8.08 -13.63 -9.27
CA VAL A 169 6.89 -14.08 -10.00
C VAL A 169 5.80 -14.41 -8.99
N GLU A 170 4.73 -13.63 -8.98
CA GLU A 170 3.54 -13.90 -8.16
C GLU A 170 2.66 -14.92 -8.88
N HIS A 171 2.48 -16.11 -8.28
CA HIS A 171 1.69 -17.19 -8.88
C HIS A 171 0.20 -16.83 -8.95
N GLY A 172 -0.55 -17.49 -9.83
CA GLY A 172 -1.97 -17.23 -10.09
C GLY A 172 -2.93 -17.72 -9.00
N GLU A 173 -2.43 -18.29 -7.90
CA GLU A 173 -3.24 -18.90 -6.84
C GLU A 173 -3.35 -17.96 -5.63
N ARG A 174 -4.40 -17.12 -5.61
CA ARG A 174 -4.75 -16.34 -4.40
C ARG A 174 -5.70 -17.13 -3.51
N GLN A 175 -5.48 -17.08 -2.20
CA GLN A 175 -6.38 -17.75 -1.26
C GLN A 175 -7.71 -17.00 -1.15
N THR A 176 -7.70 -15.68 -1.32
CA THR A 176 -8.90 -14.82 -1.30
C THR A 176 -8.84 -13.71 -2.35
N LYS A 177 -10.01 -13.29 -2.86
CA LYS A 177 -10.14 -12.16 -3.81
C LYS A 177 -9.78 -10.80 -3.19
N THR A 178 -9.63 -10.71 -1.87
CA THR A 178 -9.40 -9.46 -1.12
C THR A 178 -7.96 -9.28 -0.67
N GLU A 179 -7.06 -10.21 -1.01
CA GLU A 179 -5.61 -10.05 -0.84
C GLU A 179 -5.12 -8.91 -1.73
N LEU A 180 -4.82 -7.77 -1.12
CA LEU A 180 -3.98 -6.76 -1.74
C LEU A 180 -2.54 -7.15 -1.43
N PHE A 181 -1.82 -7.62 -2.45
CA PHE A 181 -0.41 -7.39 -2.65
C PHE A 181 0.65 -8.00 -1.70
N PRO A 182 1.61 -8.71 -2.31
CA PRO A 182 1.36 -9.98 -2.98
C PRO A 182 1.18 -11.07 -1.91
N ARG A 183 0.28 -12.05 -2.14
CA ARG A 183 0.18 -13.23 -1.26
C ARG A 183 -0.30 -14.52 -1.90
N ALA A 184 -0.10 -14.66 -3.21
CA ALA A 184 0.13 -15.99 -3.78
C ALA A 184 1.57 -16.45 -3.47
N SER A 185 1.87 -17.71 -3.76
CA SER A 185 3.25 -18.21 -3.76
C SER A 185 4.13 -17.36 -4.69
N ILE A 186 5.33 -17.00 -4.25
CA ILE A 186 6.29 -16.24 -5.05
C ILE A 186 7.45 -17.16 -5.43
N SER A 187 7.76 -17.21 -6.73
CA SER A 187 9.03 -17.76 -7.21
C SER A 187 10.00 -16.64 -7.52
N ARG A 188 11.26 -16.80 -7.12
CA ARG A 188 12.33 -15.85 -7.44
C ARG A 188 13.34 -16.54 -8.36
N GLY A 189 13.80 -15.83 -9.38
CA GLY A 189 14.64 -16.46 -10.39
C GLY A 189 15.20 -15.51 -11.42
N LYS A 190 16.05 -16.03 -12.30
CA LYS A 190 16.65 -15.26 -13.39
C LYS A 190 15.76 -15.31 -14.62
N LEU A 191 15.39 -14.16 -15.16
CA LEU A 191 14.61 -14.08 -16.40
C LEU A 191 15.45 -14.55 -17.59
N VAL A 192 15.01 -15.59 -18.29
CA VAL A 192 15.71 -16.20 -19.44
C VAL A 192 15.11 -15.72 -20.75
N ALA A 193 13.79 -15.58 -20.81
CA ALA A 193 13.08 -15.10 -21.99
C ALA A 193 11.72 -14.52 -21.60
N HIS A 194 11.22 -13.57 -22.38
CA HIS A 194 9.83 -13.12 -22.34
C HIS A 194 9.29 -13.03 -23.77
N GLY A 195 7.97 -13.17 -23.94
CA GLY A 195 7.34 -13.21 -25.25
C GLY A 195 5.83 -13.13 -25.16
N THR A 196 5.18 -13.17 -26.31
CA THR A 196 3.72 -13.17 -26.41
C THR A 196 3.24 -14.39 -27.19
N TRP A 197 2.19 -15.03 -26.69
CA TRP A 197 1.52 -16.12 -27.38
C TRP A 197 0.28 -15.61 -28.11
N SER A 198 0.06 -16.13 -29.33
CA SER A 198 -1.17 -15.94 -30.10
C SER A 198 -1.58 -17.24 -30.80
N ALA A 199 -2.88 -17.40 -31.08
CA ALA A 199 -3.40 -18.59 -31.77
C ALA A 199 -2.77 -18.81 -33.16
N ALA A 200 -2.37 -17.74 -33.85
CA ALA A 200 -1.80 -17.80 -35.18
C ALA A 200 -0.32 -18.22 -35.21
N ASN A 201 0.48 -17.78 -34.23
CA ASN A 201 1.94 -17.87 -34.29
C ASN A 201 2.58 -18.70 -33.16
N GLY A 202 1.78 -19.17 -32.19
CA GLY A 202 2.33 -19.75 -30.97
C GLY A 202 3.06 -18.69 -30.13
N VAL A 203 4.07 -19.09 -29.34
CA VAL A 203 4.90 -18.16 -28.55
C VAL A 203 5.93 -17.49 -29.46
N VAL A 204 5.86 -16.17 -29.57
CA VAL A 204 6.88 -15.33 -30.19
C VAL A 204 7.71 -14.71 -29.08
N TRP A 205 8.96 -15.15 -28.97
CA TRP A 205 9.91 -14.61 -27.99
C TRP A 205 10.43 -13.25 -28.44
N ALA A 206 10.55 -12.32 -27.50
CA ALA A 206 11.19 -11.03 -27.76
C ALA A 206 12.67 -11.27 -28.15
N GLU A 207 13.13 -10.58 -29.19
CA GLU A 207 14.55 -10.57 -29.52
C GLU A 207 15.31 -9.81 -28.42
N ALA A 208 16.48 -10.31 -28.04
CA ALA A 208 17.37 -9.61 -27.11
C ALA A 208 17.90 -8.35 -27.81
N SER A 209 17.16 -7.23 -27.73
CA SER A 209 17.61 -5.98 -28.33
C SER A 209 18.72 -5.37 -27.48
N ALA A 210 19.88 -5.16 -28.09
CA ALA A 210 20.91 -4.27 -27.57
C ALA A 210 20.33 -2.84 -27.50
N THR A 211 20.25 -2.29 -26.29
CA THR A 211 20.13 -0.86 -25.95
C THR A 211 19.20 -0.03 -26.85
N ASP A 212 17.99 0.27 -26.35
CA ASP A 212 17.39 1.57 -26.65
C ASP A 212 16.65 2.13 -25.43
N SER A 213 17.26 3.16 -24.85
CA SER A 213 16.70 3.98 -23.79
C SER A 213 15.66 4.94 -24.39
N ALA A 214 14.36 4.66 -24.24
CA ALA A 214 13.32 5.69 -24.20
C ALA A 214 11.92 5.11 -23.95
N SER A 215 11.31 5.53 -22.84
CA SER A 215 9.86 5.74 -22.66
C SER A 215 8.90 4.70 -23.25
N GLY A 216 8.65 3.63 -22.51
CA GLY A 216 7.43 2.84 -22.65
C GLY A 216 6.28 3.48 -21.86
N SER A 217 5.72 4.59 -22.36
CA SER A 217 4.40 5.02 -21.89
C SER A 217 3.40 3.95 -22.31
N HIS A 218 2.93 3.13 -21.36
CA HIS A 218 1.77 2.28 -21.57
C HIS A 218 0.54 3.18 -21.60
N GLY A 219 0.26 3.75 -22.77
CA GLY A 219 -0.97 4.50 -23.01
C GLY A 219 -2.16 3.57 -22.89
N HIS A 220 -3.03 3.81 -21.90
CA HIS A 220 -4.42 3.39 -21.95
C HIS A 220 -5.10 4.12 -23.12
N GLY A 221 -5.06 3.49 -24.29
CA GLY A 221 -5.92 3.81 -25.41
C GLY A 221 -7.14 2.91 -25.36
N ASP A 222 -8.27 3.46 -24.91
CA ASP A 222 -9.58 2.83 -25.06
C ASP A 222 -9.91 2.68 -26.55
N SER A 223 -9.58 1.52 -27.11
CA SER A 223 -10.21 1.01 -28.32
C SER A 223 -10.28 -0.52 -28.22
N GLU A 224 -11.29 -1.01 -27.51
CA GLU A 224 -11.72 -2.41 -27.54
C GLU A 224 -12.23 -2.74 -28.95
N GLN A 225 -11.33 -3.23 -29.81
CA GLN A 225 -11.71 -4.20 -30.83
C GLN A 225 -11.61 -5.59 -30.19
N GLU A 226 -12.73 -6.30 -30.19
CA GLU A 226 -12.88 -7.68 -29.72
C GLU A 226 -11.96 -8.60 -30.56
N GLY A 227 -10.71 -8.73 -30.13
CA GLY A 227 -9.64 -9.46 -30.81
C GLY A 227 -8.52 -9.80 -29.83
N ASP A 228 -8.56 -11.05 -29.33
CA ASP A 228 -7.49 -11.85 -28.70
C ASP A 228 -6.35 -11.03 -28.04
N THR A 229 -6.53 -10.65 -26.77
CA THR A 229 -5.45 -10.04 -25.97
C THR A 229 -4.26 -11.02 -25.92
N PRO A 230 -3.08 -10.65 -26.45
CA PRO A 230 -1.94 -11.56 -26.50
C PRO A 230 -1.53 -11.99 -25.09
N ILE A 231 -1.28 -13.29 -24.92
CA ILE A 231 -0.93 -13.87 -23.62
C ILE A 231 0.58 -13.65 -23.39
N GLU A 232 0.95 -13.01 -22.29
CA GLU A 232 2.35 -12.80 -21.91
C GLU A 232 2.95 -14.11 -21.36
N VAL A 233 4.10 -14.52 -21.90
CA VAL A 233 4.81 -15.75 -21.54
C VAL A 233 6.22 -15.43 -21.10
N TYR A 234 6.63 -15.99 -19.97
CA TYR A 234 7.94 -15.79 -19.37
C TYR A 234 8.62 -17.13 -19.12
N LYS A 235 9.93 -17.16 -19.32
CA LYS A 235 10.79 -18.28 -18.91
C LYS A 235 11.75 -17.80 -17.85
N VAL A 236 11.72 -18.46 -16.70
CA VAL A 236 12.52 -18.08 -15.53
C VAL A 236 13.26 -19.30 -15.00
N THR A 237 14.57 -19.15 -14.76
CA THR A 237 15.33 -20.12 -13.97
C THR A 237 15.06 -19.85 -12.49
N VAL A 238 14.20 -20.66 -11.89
CA VAL A 238 13.78 -20.51 -10.48
C VAL A 238 14.77 -21.22 -9.58
N TYR A 239 15.18 -20.54 -8.51
CA TYR A 239 16.09 -21.09 -7.50
C TYR A 239 15.31 -21.51 -6.26
N SER A 240 15.73 -22.59 -5.62
CA SER A 240 15.17 -22.98 -4.33
C SER A 240 15.56 -21.94 -3.27
N SER A 241 14.56 -21.34 -2.63
CA SER A 241 14.74 -20.46 -1.48
C SER A 241 13.81 -20.93 -0.37
N ASP A 242 14.34 -21.04 0.85
CA ASP A 242 13.56 -21.40 2.03
C ASP A 242 12.73 -20.20 2.55
N HIS A 243 13.12 -18.96 2.21
CA HIS A 243 12.50 -17.73 2.70
C HIS A 243 12.47 -16.61 1.65
N ILE A 244 11.29 -16.02 1.45
CA ILE A 244 11.04 -14.92 0.50
C ILE A 244 11.97 -13.71 0.77
N LEU A 245 12.32 -13.48 2.03
CA LEU A 245 13.10 -12.34 2.50
C LEU A 245 14.62 -12.57 2.53
N ASP A 246 15.11 -13.74 2.15
CA ASP A 246 16.56 -14.01 2.15
C ASP A 246 17.20 -13.57 0.83
N GLU A 247 18.51 -13.36 0.85
CA GLU A 247 19.26 -13.17 -0.39
C GLU A 247 19.19 -14.46 -1.23
N LEU A 248 18.91 -14.33 -2.53
CA LEU A 248 18.69 -15.49 -3.39
C LEU A 248 20.03 -16.20 -3.65
N ASP A 249 20.15 -17.46 -3.23
CA ASP A 249 21.34 -18.28 -3.54
C ASP A 249 21.30 -18.74 -5.00
N LEU A 250 21.95 -17.98 -5.87
CA LEU A 250 22.07 -18.29 -7.29
C LEU A 250 22.98 -19.51 -7.59
N SER A 251 23.66 -20.05 -6.57
CA SER A 251 24.51 -21.25 -6.70
C SER A 251 23.81 -22.55 -6.31
N GLY A 252 22.62 -22.45 -5.72
CA GLY A 252 21.81 -23.59 -5.31
C GLY A 252 21.09 -24.30 -6.45
N ASP A 253 20.27 -25.29 -6.09
CA ASP A 253 19.45 -26.03 -7.05
C ASP A 253 18.48 -25.09 -7.78
N SER A 254 18.43 -25.24 -9.10
CA SER A 254 17.56 -24.45 -9.97
C SER A 254 16.91 -25.29 -11.05
N HIS A 255 15.75 -24.83 -11.51
CA HIS A 255 15.03 -25.43 -12.62
C HIS A 255 14.34 -24.35 -13.46
N GLU A 256 14.20 -24.60 -14.76
CA GLU A 256 13.48 -23.68 -15.64
C GLU A 256 11.97 -23.88 -15.50
N MET A 257 11.24 -22.79 -15.32
CA MET A 257 9.79 -22.76 -15.31
C MET A 257 9.26 -21.80 -16.37
N LEU A 258 8.11 -22.15 -16.94
CA LEU A 258 7.33 -21.27 -17.79
C LEU A 258 6.21 -20.64 -16.97
N PHE A 259 6.10 -19.32 -17.04
CA PHE A 259 5.05 -18.55 -16.42
C PHE A 259 4.18 -17.87 -17.47
N ILE A 260 2.89 -17.82 -17.21
CA ILE A 260 1.91 -17.24 -18.13
C ILE A 260 1.08 -16.21 -17.37
N LYS A 261 1.14 -14.96 -17.82
CA LYS A 261 0.32 -13.88 -17.30
C LYS A 261 -0.92 -13.74 -18.17
N HIS A 262 -2.09 -13.91 -17.56
CA HIS A 262 -3.37 -13.88 -18.23
C HIS A 262 -4.36 -13.02 -17.43
N THR A 263 -5.02 -12.09 -18.11
CA THR A 263 -5.75 -10.99 -17.47
C THR A 263 -7.23 -11.27 -17.21
N ASP A 264 -7.82 -12.32 -17.79
CA ASP A 264 -9.27 -12.58 -17.71
C ASP A 264 -9.62 -14.06 -17.47
N ASP A 265 -10.88 -14.36 -17.11
CA ASP A 265 -11.41 -15.72 -16.91
C ASP A 265 -11.53 -16.55 -18.23
N GLN A 266 -10.77 -16.22 -19.28
CA GLN A 266 -10.81 -16.97 -20.53
C GLN A 266 -10.08 -18.32 -20.39
N GLU A 267 -10.52 -19.31 -21.17
CA GLU A 267 -9.83 -20.61 -21.24
C GLU A 267 -8.43 -20.40 -21.83
N ILE A 268 -7.39 -20.77 -21.07
CA ILE A 268 -6.03 -20.82 -21.62
C ILE A 268 -6.03 -21.91 -22.71
N PRO A 269 -5.68 -21.57 -23.95
CA PRO A 269 -5.77 -22.52 -25.04
C PRO A 269 -4.80 -23.70 -24.86
N GLU A 270 -5.30 -24.92 -25.12
CA GLU A 270 -4.54 -26.18 -25.00
C GLU A 270 -3.23 -26.20 -25.82
N SER A 271 -3.10 -25.29 -26.79
CA SER A 271 -1.94 -25.16 -27.68
C SER A 271 -0.69 -24.57 -27.02
N ILE A 272 -0.76 -24.08 -25.78
CA ILE A 272 0.47 -23.77 -25.02
C ILE A 272 1.06 -25.10 -24.54
N ALA A 273 1.88 -25.72 -25.39
CA ALA A 273 2.48 -27.01 -25.12
C ALA A 273 3.54 -26.93 -24.01
N GLY A 274 3.31 -27.61 -22.89
CA GLY A 274 4.28 -27.77 -21.79
C GLY A 274 3.68 -27.61 -20.40
N GLU A 275 4.47 -27.91 -19.37
CA GLU A 275 4.14 -27.55 -17.99
C GLU A 275 4.39 -26.05 -17.80
N TYR A 276 3.36 -25.33 -17.34
CA TYR A 276 3.43 -23.90 -17.05
C TYR A 276 2.71 -23.58 -15.75
N THR A 277 3.06 -22.44 -15.16
CA THR A 277 2.40 -21.89 -13.97
C THR A 277 1.76 -20.55 -14.34
N ARG A 278 0.52 -20.32 -13.92
CA ARG A 278 -0.12 -19.00 -14.09
C ARG A 278 0.53 -18.00 -13.15
N CYS A 279 0.67 -16.75 -13.57
CA CYS A 279 1.13 -15.67 -12.70
C CYS A 279 0.28 -14.41 -12.86
N PHE A 280 0.22 -13.60 -11.80
CA PHE A 280 -0.37 -12.26 -11.85
C PHE A 280 0.65 -11.23 -12.31
N HIS A 281 1.85 -11.30 -11.74
CA HIS A 281 2.93 -10.37 -12.03
C HIS A 281 4.27 -11.08 -12.19
N VAL A 282 5.09 -10.52 -13.06
CA VAL A 282 6.53 -10.76 -13.13
C VAL A 282 7.17 -9.39 -12.96
N LEU A 283 7.81 -9.16 -11.82
CA LEU A 283 8.41 -7.88 -11.46
C LEU A 283 9.92 -8.05 -11.24
N PRO A 284 10.72 -6.98 -11.32
CA PRO A 284 12.06 -6.99 -10.76
C PRO A 284 12.01 -7.49 -9.32
N ASP A 285 12.99 -8.26 -8.90
CA ASP A 285 13.05 -8.75 -7.52
C ASP A 285 13.19 -7.57 -6.54
N PHE A 286 12.18 -7.34 -5.70
CA PHE A 286 12.14 -6.14 -4.86
C PHE A 286 13.39 -6.01 -3.98
N GLN A 287 13.85 -7.15 -3.43
CA GLN A 287 14.93 -7.19 -2.47
C GLN A 287 16.30 -6.86 -3.07
N SER A 288 16.57 -7.27 -4.31
CA SER A 288 17.85 -6.99 -4.98
C SER A 288 17.82 -5.72 -5.83
N THR A 289 16.64 -5.32 -6.34
CA THR A 289 16.50 -4.16 -7.21
C THR A 289 16.27 -2.86 -6.45
N VAL A 290 15.43 -2.86 -5.41
CA VAL A 290 15.02 -1.62 -4.75
C VAL A 290 15.99 -1.25 -3.62
N GLY A 291 16.41 0.01 -3.59
CA GLY A 291 17.38 0.57 -2.63
C GLY A 291 16.89 0.67 -1.18
N LEU A 292 16.30 -0.39 -0.62
CA LEU A 292 15.75 -0.44 0.73
C LEU A 292 16.32 -1.64 1.49
N LYS A 293 17.11 -1.37 2.53
CA LYS A 293 17.75 -2.40 3.34
C LYS A 293 17.37 -2.26 4.80
N VAL A 294 17.05 -3.40 5.42
CA VAL A 294 16.80 -3.51 6.85
C VAL A 294 18.00 -4.20 7.49
N SER A 295 18.47 -3.67 8.62
CA SER A 295 19.58 -4.25 9.37
C SER A 295 19.43 -4.03 10.88
N GLY A 296 20.38 -4.56 11.63
CA GLY A 296 20.32 -4.66 13.10
C GLY A 296 19.67 -5.96 13.55
N SER A 297 20.09 -6.48 14.70
CA SER A 297 19.55 -7.74 15.25
C SER A 297 18.06 -7.68 15.57
N ASP A 298 17.53 -6.48 15.78
CA ASP A 298 16.14 -6.16 16.07
C ASP A 298 15.42 -5.48 14.89
N GLN A 299 16.06 -5.44 13.71
CA GLN A 299 15.49 -4.87 12.49
C GLN A 299 15.05 -3.40 12.63
N ARG A 300 15.79 -2.57 13.40
CA ARG A 300 15.45 -1.15 13.61
C ARG A 300 16.18 -0.16 12.72
N ILE A 301 17.07 -0.64 11.84
CA ILE A 301 17.84 0.24 10.97
C ILE A 301 17.28 0.11 9.55
N LEU A 302 16.75 1.21 9.02
CA LEU A 302 16.33 1.32 7.62
C LEU A 302 17.37 2.15 6.86
N SER A 303 18.03 1.55 5.87
CA SER A 303 18.88 2.25 4.92
C SER A 303 18.15 2.43 3.59
N VAL A 304 18.14 3.65 3.09
CA VAL A 304 17.52 4.05 1.83
C VAL A 304 18.59 4.59 0.89
N GLN A 305 18.72 3.96 -0.27
CA GLN A 305 19.62 4.37 -1.34
C GLN A 305 18.85 5.11 -2.43
N LEU A 306 19.25 6.34 -2.71
CA LEU A 306 18.67 7.18 -3.75
C LEU A 306 19.51 7.12 -5.04
N VAL A 307 18.83 7.34 -6.17
CA VAL A 307 19.47 7.47 -7.49
C VAL A 307 20.42 8.68 -7.51
N GLU A 308 19.94 9.80 -6.96
CA GLU A 308 20.64 11.07 -6.90
C GLU A 308 20.31 11.83 -5.60
N PRO A 309 21.14 12.82 -5.20
CA PRO A 309 20.88 13.57 -3.97
C PRO A 309 19.53 14.29 -4.07
N THR A 310 18.64 13.99 -3.13
CA THR A 310 17.27 14.52 -3.12
C THR A 310 17.05 15.35 -1.85
N PRO A 311 17.29 16.68 -1.86
CA PRO A 311 17.30 17.51 -0.65
C PRO A 311 15.98 17.51 0.15
N TYR A 312 14.86 17.21 -0.51
CA TYR A 312 13.53 17.16 0.09
C TYR A 312 13.10 15.74 0.52
N PHE A 313 14.00 14.74 0.46
CA PHE A 313 13.67 13.36 0.84
C PHE A 313 13.18 13.24 2.30
N LEU A 314 13.74 14.06 3.21
CA LEU A 314 13.29 14.11 4.60
C LEU A 314 11.83 14.59 4.75
N ASP A 315 11.36 15.45 3.84
CA ASP A 315 9.95 15.88 3.83
C ASP A 315 9.04 14.76 3.32
N LEU A 316 9.52 13.93 2.39
CA LEU A 316 8.76 12.79 1.85
C LEU A 316 8.49 11.76 2.94
N VAL A 317 9.50 11.38 3.73
CA VAL A 317 9.33 10.42 4.83
C VAL A 317 8.55 11.00 6.03
N ALA A 318 8.23 12.30 5.99
CA ALA A 318 7.30 12.97 6.90
C ALA A 318 5.89 13.14 6.33
N PHE A 319 5.68 12.78 5.05
CA PHE A 319 4.41 12.91 4.35
C PHE A 319 3.57 11.62 4.48
N TYR A 320 2.27 11.78 4.72
CA TYR A 320 1.40 10.68 5.12
C TYR A 320 1.39 9.46 4.18
N PRO A 321 1.54 9.56 2.84
CA PRO A 321 1.54 8.38 1.99
C PRO A 321 2.67 7.39 2.29
N LEU A 322 3.78 7.87 2.88
CA LEU A 322 4.94 7.06 3.24
C LEU A 322 4.87 6.52 4.68
N TYR A 323 3.76 6.72 5.40
CA TYR A 323 3.60 6.19 6.75
C TYR A 323 3.45 4.67 6.72
N PRO A 324 4.04 3.94 7.70
CA PRO A 324 3.97 2.50 7.73
C PRO A 324 2.57 2.06 8.14
N VAL A 325 2.18 0.86 7.74
CA VAL A 325 0.98 0.19 8.24
C VAL A 325 1.35 -1.18 8.80
N HIS A 326 0.57 -1.67 9.76
CA HIS A 326 0.85 -2.95 10.41
C HIS A 326 0.58 -4.12 9.46
N ARG A 327 1.66 -4.72 8.94
CA ARG A 327 1.62 -5.80 7.93
C ARG A 327 0.60 -6.87 8.28
N LYS A 328 0.73 -7.51 9.45
CA LYS A 328 -0.14 -8.64 9.86
C LYS A 328 -1.63 -8.28 9.86
N THR A 329 -1.99 -7.04 10.19
CA THR A 329 -3.38 -6.56 10.16
C THR A 329 -3.89 -6.41 8.73
N VAL A 330 -3.12 -5.75 7.86
CA VAL A 330 -3.44 -5.67 6.42
C VAL A 330 -3.57 -7.08 5.86
N GLU A 331 -2.68 -7.96 6.30
CA GLU A 331 -2.63 -9.32 5.81
C GLU A 331 -3.84 -10.15 6.21
N THR A 332 -4.24 -10.06 7.46
CA THR A 332 -5.37 -10.84 8.01
C THR A 332 -6.72 -10.37 7.47
N HIS A 333 -6.89 -9.06 7.25
CA HIS A 333 -8.21 -8.48 6.97
C HIS A 333 -8.40 -7.99 5.53
N GLY A 334 -7.34 -7.90 4.74
CA GLY A 334 -7.39 -7.55 3.31
C GLY A 334 -7.93 -6.15 3.01
N ALA A 335 -8.13 -5.88 1.72
CA ALA A 335 -8.67 -4.62 1.20
C ALA A 335 -9.93 -4.19 1.94
N MET A 336 -10.04 -2.91 2.33
CA MET A 336 -11.21 -2.31 3.00
C MET A 336 -11.58 -2.92 4.37
N GLY A 337 -11.16 -4.15 4.68
CA GLY A 337 -11.38 -4.82 5.95
C GLY A 337 -10.39 -4.37 7.02
N TRP A 338 -9.12 -4.19 6.65
CA TRP A 338 -8.07 -3.82 7.59
C TRP A 338 -8.23 -2.40 8.15
N THR A 339 -8.84 -1.49 7.38
CA THR A 339 -9.08 -0.09 7.79
C THR A 339 -10.35 0.09 8.62
N LYS A 340 -11.09 -0.98 8.91
CA LYS A 340 -12.26 -0.93 9.80
C LYS A 340 -11.82 -0.67 11.23
N GLN A 341 -12.67 0.02 11.98
CA GLN A 341 -12.42 0.41 13.37
C GLN A 341 -11.99 -0.77 14.25
N GLU A 342 -12.65 -1.92 14.10
CA GLU A 342 -12.39 -3.12 14.91
C GLU A 342 -11.08 -3.84 14.56
N ASN A 343 -10.49 -3.55 13.39
CA ASN A 343 -9.33 -4.28 12.87
C ASN A 343 -8.07 -3.41 12.82
N ILE A 344 -8.23 -2.10 12.60
CA ILE A 344 -7.11 -1.21 12.29
C ILE A 344 -6.12 -1.13 13.44
N VAL A 345 -4.85 -1.35 13.12
CA VAL A 345 -3.72 -1.20 14.04
C VAL A 345 -2.87 -0.05 13.53
N THR A 346 -2.66 0.93 14.40
CA THR A 346 -1.99 2.19 14.09
C THR A 346 -0.83 2.48 15.06
N ASN A 347 0.10 3.36 14.69
CA ASN A 347 1.28 3.73 15.48
C ASN A 347 1.31 5.22 15.90
N GLY A 348 0.32 6.02 15.51
CA GLY A 348 0.24 7.45 15.78
C GLY A 348 -0.39 7.78 17.14
N PRO A 349 -0.56 9.09 17.43
CA PRO A 349 -1.02 9.59 18.73
C PRO A 349 -2.47 9.26 19.07
N PHE A 350 -3.30 8.88 18.09
CA PHE A 350 -4.70 8.53 18.29
C PHE A 350 -5.10 7.21 17.64
N LEU A 351 -6.15 6.61 18.19
CA LEU A 351 -6.83 5.42 17.67
C LEU A 351 -8.15 5.81 17.01
N LEU A 352 -8.57 5.05 15.99
CA LEU A 352 -9.89 5.19 15.40
C LEU A 352 -10.94 4.58 16.34
N HIS A 353 -11.79 5.40 16.94
CA HIS A 353 -12.82 4.95 17.90
C HIS A 353 -14.22 4.85 17.31
N ASP A 354 -14.59 5.71 16.37
CA ASP A 354 -15.84 5.60 15.63
C ASP A 354 -15.69 6.26 14.27
N ARG A 355 -16.31 5.68 13.25
CA ARG A 355 -16.44 6.30 11.93
C ARG A 355 -17.85 6.09 11.40
N ARG A 356 -18.62 7.18 11.40
CA ARG A 356 -19.94 7.24 10.78
C ARG A 356 -19.84 8.03 9.48
N ILE A 357 -20.01 7.32 8.37
CA ILE A 357 -19.92 7.86 7.01
C ILE A 357 -20.89 9.04 6.86
N ARG A 358 -20.38 10.18 6.36
CA ARG A 358 -21.10 11.45 6.16
C ARG A 358 -21.63 12.10 7.44
N ASP A 359 -21.08 11.73 8.60
CA ASP A 359 -21.42 12.34 9.89
C ASP A 359 -20.16 12.74 10.65
N ARG A 360 -19.39 11.77 11.18
CA ARG A 360 -18.25 12.06 12.06
C ARG A 360 -17.23 10.94 12.12
N ILE A 361 -16.00 11.33 12.47
CA ILE A 361 -14.93 10.42 12.89
C ILE A 361 -14.55 10.80 14.32
N ARG A 362 -14.50 9.82 15.22
CA ARG A 362 -14.00 9.96 16.59
C ARG A 362 -12.63 9.31 16.68
N LEU A 363 -11.67 10.09 17.11
CA LEU A 363 -10.35 9.62 17.51
C LEU A 363 -10.23 9.68 19.04
N VAL A 364 -9.50 8.74 19.63
CA VAL A 364 -9.18 8.72 21.08
C VAL A 364 -7.68 8.56 21.28
N LYS A 365 -7.16 9.03 22.41
CA LYS A 365 -5.72 8.95 22.70
C LYS A 365 -5.20 7.51 22.58
N ASN A 366 -4.08 7.32 21.89
CA ASN A 366 -3.35 6.05 21.86
C ASN A 366 -2.40 5.97 23.06
N PRO A 367 -2.64 5.11 24.06
CA PRO A 367 -1.76 4.99 25.22
C PRO A 367 -0.40 4.33 24.89
N MET A 368 -0.29 3.64 23.75
CA MET A 368 0.93 2.97 23.29
C MET A 368 1.83 3.88 22.45
N TYR A 369 1.36 5.07 22.10
CA TYR A 369 2.16 6.01 21.32
C TYR A 369 3.44 6.39 22.09
N TRP A 370 4.58 6.40 21.40
CA TRP A 370 5.89 6.56 22.04
C TRP A 370 6.05 7.89 22.81
N ASN A 371 5.24 8.90 22.47
CA ASN A 371 5.20 10.22 23.10
C ASN A 371 3.79 10.56 23.63
N ALA A 372 3.11 9.56 24.22
CA ALA A 372 1.74 9.67 24.75
C ALA A 372 1.60 10.58 25.96
#